data_AF-A0A0F9QS41-F1
#
_entry.id   AF-A0A0F9QS41-F1
#
_cell.length_a   1.000
_cell.length_b   1.000
_cell.length_c   1.000
_cell.angle_alpha   90.00
_cell.angle_beta   90.00
_cell.angle_gamma   90.00
#
_symmetry.space_group_name_H-M   'P 1'
#
loop_
_entity.id
_entity.type
_entity.pdbx_description
1 polymer ?
#
loop_
_entity_poly.entity_id
_entity_poly.type
_entity_poly.pdbx_seq_one_letter_code
_entity_poly.pdbx_strand_id
1 'polypeptide(L)'
;MIKCQKCQKWFSSKKGAAIHRAKMHKNQNIQNVQVNVNNSQIMEEILNRIRKLELDNVYLKCRTKNMTGNNHTTEIIERIKMDEARPERDVNQSCMAETIKEMKSIFTGENFNYRDILTHVSETIEIPIEIPMMVM
;
A
#
# COMPACT_ATOMS: atom_id res chain seq x y z
N MET A 1 -64.14 -22.20 11.84
CA MET A 1 -63.43 -21.01 11.30
C MET A 1 -61.98 -21.38 11.01
N ILE A 2 -61.39 -20.83 9.95
CA ILE A 2 -60.01 -21.14 9.51
C ILE A 2 -59.18 -19.85 9.52
N LYS A 3 -58.01 -19.87 10.18
CA LYS A 3 -57.10 -18.74 10.27
C LYS A 3 -55.98 -18.84 9.23
N CYS A 4 -55.69 -17.75 8.52
CA CYS A 4 -54.50 -17.69 7.67
C CYS A 4 -53.25 -17.50 8.54
N GLN A 5 -52.25 -18.37 8.45
CA GLN A 5 -51.03 -18.26 9.27
C GLN A 5 -50.14 -17.08 8.89
N LYS A 6 -50.24 -16.57 7.66
CA LYS A 6 -49.40 -15.46 7.18
C LYS A 6 -49.93 -14.09 7.61
N CYS A 7 -51.24 -13.86 7.52
CA CYS A 7 -51.86 -12.56 7.80
C CYS A 7 -52.88 -12.59 8.96
N GLN A 8 -53.02 -13.75 9.62
CA GLN A 8 -53.87 -13.95 10.79
C GLN A 8 -55.38 -13.68 10.59
N LYS A 9 -55.82 -13.50 9.33
CA LYS A 9 -57.23 -13.27 8.97
C LYS A 9 -58.06 -14.55 9.11
N TRP A 10 -59.28 -14.41 9.64
CA TRP A 10 -60.23 -15.50 9.84
C TRP A 10 -61.19 -15.64 8.67
N PHE A 11 -61.49 -16.88 8.30
CA PHE A 11 -62.40 -17.24 7.22
C PHE A 11 -63.45 -18.23 7.73
N SER A 12 -64.68 -18.06 7.25
CA SER A 12 -65.80 -18.95 7.55
C SER A 12 -65.73 -20.28 6.79
N SER A 13 -65.09 -20.32 5.62
CA SER A 13 -65.03 -21.49 4.75
C SER A 13 -63.60 -21.86 4.28
N LYS A 14 -63.38 -23.16 4.06
CA LYS A 14 -62.11 -23.70 3.52
C LYS A 14 -61.83 -23.18 2.11
N LYS A 15 -62.88 -23.02 1.29
CA LYS A 15 -62.80 -22.44 -0.06
C LYS A 15 -62.34 -20.98 -0.01
N GLY A 16 -62.89 -20.16 0.89
CA GLY A 16 -62.46 -18.77 1.09
C GLY A 16 -61.00 -18.65 1.51
N ALA A 17 -60.57 -19.48 2.46
CA ALA A 17 -59.17 -19.53 2.89
C ALA A 17 -58.20 -19.98 1.77
N ALA A 18 -58.62 -20.93 0.93
CA ALA A 18 -57.82 -21.40 -0.20
C ALA A 18 -57.64 -20.32 -1.28
N ILE A 19 -58.72 -19.64 -1.67
CA ILE A 19 -58.66 -18.53 -2.64
C ILE A 19 -57.80 -17.39 -2.10
N HIS A 20 -57.95 -17.04 -0.83
CA HIS A 20 -57.14 -16.03 -0.19
C HIS A 20 -55.63 -16.36 -0.27
N ARG A 21 -55.22 -17.58 0.09
CA ARG A 21 -53.82 -18.00 -0.01
C ARG A 21 -53.30 -17.93 -1.45
N ALA A 22 -54.10 -18.40 -2.40
CA ALA A 22 -53.74 -18.43 -3.82
C ALA A 22 -53.67 -17.05 -4.49
N LYS A 23 -54.43 -16.04 -4.01
CA LYS A 23 -54.38 -14.68 -4.57
C LYS A 23 -53.41 -13.77 -3.82
N MET A 24 -53.39 -13.82 -2.50
CA MET A 24 -52.69 -12.84 -1.66
C MET A 24 -51.27 -13.25 -1.28
N HIS A 25 -50.97 -14.56 -1.28
CA HIS A 25 -49.68 -15.09 -0.83
C HIS A 25 -48.92 -15.89 -1.89
N LYS A 26 -49.43 -15.92 -3.12
CA LYS A 26 -48.81 -16.61 -4.26
C LYS A 26 -47.58 -15.88 -4.81
N ASN A 27 -47.54 -14.54 -4.69
CA ASN A 27 -46.44 -13.72 -5.20
C ASN A 27 -45.14 -13.79 -4.38
N GLN A 28 -45.20 -14.28 -3.14
CA GLN A 28 -44.01 -14.41 -2.29
C GLN A 28 -43.04 -15.49 -2.80
N ASN A 29 -43.54 -16.52 -3.49
CA ASN A 29 -42.68 -17.58 -4.02
C ASN A 29 -41.90 -17.13 -5.25
N ILE A 30 -42.48 -16.22 -6.06
CA ILE A 30 -41.84 -15.69 -7.27
C ILE A 30 -40.72 -14.72 -6.87
N GLN A 31 -40.94 -13.86 -5.88
CA GLN A 31 -39.93 -12.93 -5.37
C GLN A 31 -38.71 -13.66 -4.78
N ASN A 32 -38.92 -14.75 -4.02
CA ASN A 32 -37.81 -15.52 -3.47
C ASN A 32 -36.96 -16.22 -4.53
N VAL A 33 -37.58 -16.71 -5.60
CA VAL A 33 -36.85 -17.33 -6.73
C VAL A 33 -36.05 -16.28 -7.49
N GLN A 34 -36.62 -15.09 -7.71
CA GLN A 34 -35.94 -13.99 -8.41
C GLN A 34 -34.73 -13.46 -7.62
N VAL A 35 -34.87 -13.31 -6.30
CA VAL A 35 -33.76 -12.92 -5.41
C VAL A 35 -32.65 -13.98 -5.42
N ASN A 36 -33.00 -15.27 -5.42
CA ASN A 36 -32.01 -16.34 -5.45
C ASN A 36 -31.21 -16.38 -6.76
N VAL A 37 -31.88 -16.20 -7.91
CA VAL A 37 -31.21 -16.13 -9.23
C VAL A 37 -30.27 -14.93 -9.29
N ASN A 38 -30.71 -13.76 -8.81
CA ASN A 38 -29.88 -12.56 -8.76
C ASN A 38 -28.64 -12.76 -7.86
N ASN A 39 -28.81 -13.39 -6.70
CA ASN A 39 -27.71 -13.66 -5.78
C ASN A 39 -26.69 -14.65 -6.38
N SER A 40 -27.16 -15.68 -7.08
CA SER A 40 -26.28 -16.64 -7.77
C SER A 40 -25.43 -15.95 -8.84
N GLN A 41 -26.05 -15.06 -9.62
CA GLN A 41 -25.36 -14.34 -10.69
C GLN A 41 -24.35 -13.32 -10.13
N ILE A 42 -24.71 -12.63 -9.06
CA ILE A 42 -23.80 -11.72 -8.34
C ILE A 42 -22.60 -12.48 -7.76
N MET A 43 -22.83 -13.65 -7.16
CA MET A 43 -21.75 -14.47 -6.61
C MET A 43 -20.79 -14.96 -7.69
N GLU A 44 -21.30 -15.40 -8.84
CA GLU A 44 -20.46 -15.79 -9.97
C GLU A 44 -19.61 -14.62 -10.50
N GLU A 45 -20.20 -13.43 -10.61
CA GLU A 45 -19.48 -12.23 -11.03
C GLU A 45 -18.38 -11.85 -10.04
N ILE A 46 -18.66 -11.92 -8.72
CA ILE A 46 -17.66 -11.66 -7.67
C ILE A 46 -16.51 -12.66 -7.77
N LEU A 47 -16.80 -13.96 -7.91
CA LEU A 47 -15.77 -14.99 -8.04
C LEU A 47 -14.89 -14.78 -9.27
N ASN A 48 -15.48 -14.38 -10.39
CA ASN A 48 -14.72 -14.06 -11.61
C ASN A 48 -13.82 -12.84 -11.44
N ARG A 49 -14.30 -11.79 -10.75
CA ARG A 49 -13.48 -10.61 -10.43
C ARG A 49 -12.32 -10.94 -9.49
N ILE A 50 -12.55 -11.76 -8.46
CA ILE A 50 -11.50 -12.22 -7.53
C ILE A 50 -10.41 -12.96 -8.30
N ARG A 51 -10.78 -13.93 -9.16
CA ARG A 51 -9.82 -14.69 -9.97
C ARG A 51 -8.97 -13.77 -10.85
N LYS A 52 -9.57 -12.74 -11.45
CA LYS A 52 -8.84 -11.76 -12.25
C LYS A 52 -7.83 -10.98 -11.41
N LEU A 53 -8.25 -10.48 -10.24
CA LEU A 53 -7.38 -9.72 -9.33
C LEU A 53 -6.21 -10.56 -8.82
N GLU A 54 -6.42 -11.85 -8.55
CA GLU A 54 -5.35 -12.78 -8.18
C GLU A 54 -4.30 -12.93 -9.28
N LEU A 55 -4.73 -13.08 -10.54
CA LEU A 55 -3.83 -13.14 -11.69
C LEU A 55 -3.06 -11.83 -11.90
N ASP A 56 -3.75 -10.68 -11.81
CA ASP A 56 -3.14 -9.36 -11.94
C ASP A 56 -2.10 -9.13 -10.82
N ASN A 57 -2.40 -9.54 -9.58
CA ASN A 57 -1.46 -9.48 -8.46
C ASN A 57 -0.21 -10.34 -8.68
N VAL A 58 -0.37 -11.57 -9.18
CA VAL A 58 0.77 -12.42 -9.53
C VAL A 58 1.63 -11.77 -10.61
N TYR A 59 1.00 -11.24 -11.66
CA TYR A 59 1.70 -10.54 -12.74
C TYR A 59 2.48 -9.32 -12.23
N LEU A 60 1.84 -8.46 -11.42
CA LEU A 60 2.47 -7.28 -10.84
C LEU A 60 3.61 -7.64 -9.89
N LYS A 61 3.46 -8.70 -9.10
CA LYS A 61 4.52 -9.22 -8.21
C LYS A 61 5.73 -9.69 -9.01
N CYS A 62 5.53 -10.37 -10.14
CA CYS A 62 6.62 -10.78 -11.02
C CYS A 62 7.27 -9.56 -11.71
N ARG A 63 6.47 -8.62 -12.20
CA ARG A 63 6.96 -7.39 -12.84
C ARG A 63 7.79 -6.53 -11.89
N THR A 64 7.31 -6.31 -10.67
CA THR A 64 8.02 -5.50 -9.66
C THR A 64 9.33 -6.16 -9.27
N LYS A 65 9.36 -7.47 -9.01
CA LYS A 65 10.61 -8.22 -8.78
C LYS A 65 11.64 -8.05 -9.90
N ASN A 66 11.20 -7.99 -11.15
CA ASN A 66 12.09 -7.79 -12.29
C ASN A 66 12.53 -6.33 -12.49
N MET A 67 11.79 -5.34 -11.96
CA MET A 67 12.17 -3.92 -12.00
C MET A 67 13.11 -3.52 -10.85
N THR A 68 12.94 -4.09 -9.65
CA THR A 68 13.83 -3.83 -8.50
C THR A 68 15.07 -4.72 -8.46
N GLY A 69 15.18 -5.69 -9.37
CA GLY A 69 16.23 -6.70 -9.33
C GLY A 69 17.62 -6.29 -9.85
N ASN A 70 17.76 -5.37 -10.81
CA ASN A 70 19.02 -5.33 -11.59
C ASN A 70 19.68 -3.97 -11.93
N ASN A 71 19.05 -2.80 -11.79
CA ASN A 71 19.63 -1.58 -12.40
C ASN A 71 19.83 -0.36 -11.48
N HIS A 72 19.18 -0.29 -10.31
CA HIS A 72 19.24 0.95 -9.52
C HIS A 72 20.48 1.04 -8.62
N THR A 73 20.90 -0.09 -8.03
CA THR A 73 22.10 -0.17 -7.20
C THR A 73 23.39 -0.05 -8.01
N THR A 74 23.42 -0.61 -9.22
CA THR A 74 24.54 -0.49 -10.16
C THR A 74 24.72 0.96 -10.64
N GLU A 75 23.66 1.66 -11.03
CA GLU A 75 23.73 3.09 -11.37
C GLU A 75 24.21 3.97 -10.20
N ILE A 76 23.76 3.71 -8.97
CA ILE A 76 24.20 4.48 -7.81
C ILE A 76 25.69 4.26 -7.56
N ILE A 77 26.16 3.00 -7.62
CA ILE A 77 27.58 2.67 -7.43
C ILE A 77 28.43 3.23 -8.56
N GLU A 78 27.98 3.20 -9.81
CA GLU A 78 28.68 3.79 -10.95
C GLU A 78 28.73 5.32 -10.85
N ARG A 79 27.64 5.98 -10.46
CA ARG A 79 27.64 7.43 -10.18
C ARG A 79 28.64 7.80 -9.07
N ILE A 80 28.70 7.02 -8.00
CA ILE A 80 29.66 7.24 -6.90
C ILE A 80 31.10 7.04 -7.38
N LYS A 81 31.38 5.98 -8.16
CA LYS A 81 32.72 5.73 -8.71
C LYS A 81 33.18 6.81 -9.69
N MET A 82 32.27 7.34 -10.50
CA MET A 82 32.57 8.47 -11.40
C MET A 82 32.80 9.78 -10.63
N ASP A 83 32.10 9.97 -9.50
CA ASP A 83 32.33 11.14 -8.62
C ASP A 83 33.65 11.04 -7.84
N GLU A 84 34.04 9.84 -7.37
CA GLU A 84 35.33 9.60 -6.73
C GLU A 84 36.53 9.84 -7.66
N ALA A 85 36.37 9.60 -8.98
CA ALA A 85 37.40 9.79 -9.98
C ALA A 85 37.48 11.23 -10.53
N ARG A 86 36.70 12.17 -9.99
CA ARG A 86 36.60 13.53 -10.51
C ARG A 86 37.86 14.35 -10.18
N PRO A 87 38.60 14.89 -11.16
CA PRO A 87 39.83 15.66 -10.93
C PRO A 87 39.62 16.87 -10.01
N GLU A 88 38.44 17.50 -10.08
CA GLU A 88 38.04 18.64 -9.26
C GLU A 88 38.02 18.32 -7.76
N ARG A 89 37.83 17.05 -7.36
CA ARG A 89 37.81 16.64 -5.95
C ARG A 89 39.20 16.73 -5.33
N ASP A 90 40.24 16.29 -6.04
CA ASP A 90 41.64 16.37 -5.60
C ASP A 90 42.10 17.83 -5.49
N VAL A 91 41.74 18.66 -6.48
CA VAL A 91 42.01 20.10 -6.47
C VAL A 91 41.31 20.80 -5.30
N ASN A 92 40.02 20.52 -5.08
CA ASN A 92 39.27 21.10 -3.97
C ASN A 92 39.79 20.62 -2.60
N GLN A 93 40.20 19.36 -2.49
CA GLN A 93 40.82 18.82 -1.28
C GLN A 93 42.17 19.47 -0.98
N SER A 94 43.00 19.67 -2.02
CA SER A 94 44.28 20.39 -1.91
C SER A 94 44.06 21.85 -1.52
N CYS A 95 43.10 22.54 -2.15
CA CYS A 95 42.76 23.93 -1.86
C CYS A 95 42.23 24.11 -0.43
N MET A 96 41.40 23.17 0.05
CA MET A 96 40.92 23.16 1.44
C MET A 96 42.07 22.91 2.43
N ALA A 97 43.01 22.02 2.11
CA ALA A 97 44.19 21.77 2.95
C ALA A 97 45.10 23.01 3.06
N GLU A 98 45.31 23.73 1.96
CA GLU A 98 46.04 25.00 1.94
C GLU A 98 45.33 26.07 2.77
N THR A 99 44.02 26.22 2.57
CA THR A 99 43.20 27.18 3.35
C THR A 99 43.27 26.91 4.85
N ILE A 100 43.18 25.64 5.28
CA ILE A 100 43.31 25.25 6.69
C ILE A 100 44.72 25.58 7.21
N LYS A 101 45.76 25.37 6.40
CA LYS A 101 47.14 25.67 6.77
C LYS A 101 47.36 27.18 6.94
N GLU A 102 46.80 27.99 6.05
CA GLU A 102 46.81 29.45 6.17
C GLU A 102 46.06 29.91 7.41
N MET A 103 44.85 29.40 7.66
CA MET A 103 44.10 29.72 8.89
C MET A 103 44.90 29.37 10.15
N LYS A 104 45.51 28.19 10.20
CA LYS A 104 46.37 27.79 11.34
C LYS A 104 47.59 28.70 11.51
N SER A 105 48.14 29.23 10.41
CA SER A 105 49.25 30.19 10.46
C SER A 105 48.84 31.56 10.99
N ILE A 106 47.59 31.96 10.78
CA ILE A 106 47.02 33.22 11.30
C ILE A 106 46.73 33.09 12.80
N PHE A 107 46.23 31.94 13.23
CA PHE A 107 45.83 31.67 14.62
C PHE A 107 46.92 31.00 15.47
N THR A 108 48.21 31.19 15.16
CA THR A 108 49.37 30.51 15.81
C THR A 108 49.46 30.60 17.35
N GLY A 109 48.67 31.46 18.01
CA GLY A 109 48.62 31.61 19.47
C GLY A 109 47.43 30.94 20.17
N GLU A 110 46.47 30.38 19.42
CA GLU A 110 45.26 29.75 19.95
C GLU A 110 45.13 28.33 19.40
N ASN A 111 44.60 27.38 20.19
CA ASN A 111 44.36 26.00 19.75
C ASN A 111 43.20 25.94 18.74
N PHE A 112 43.40 26.50 17.55
CA PHE A 112 42.39 26.57 16.51
C PHE A 112 42.12 25.17 15.93
N ASN A 113 40.92 24.65 16.20
CA ASN A 113 40.44 23.40 15.64
C ASN A 113 39.19 23.64 14.79
N TYR A 114 39.36 23.63 13.47
CA TYR A 114 38.27 23.82 12.51
C TYR A 114 37.13 22.80 12.64
N ARG A 115 37.35 21.64 13.29
CA ARG A 115 36.31 20.65 13.56
C ARG A 115 35.21 21.19 14.47
N ASP A 116 35.55 22.07 15.40
CA ASP A 116 34.62 22.63 16.39
C ASP A 116 33.59 23.58 15.75
N ILE A 117 33.89 24.08 14.55
CA ILE A 117 33.00 24.93 13.76
C ILE A 117 32.06 24.07 12.89
N LEU A 118 32.52 22.88 12.46
CA LEU A 118 31.80 21.99 11.56
C LEU A 118 30.82 21.04 12.28
N THR A 119 30.93 20.89 13.60
CA THR A 119 30.06 20.03 14.42
C THR A 119 28.58 20.42 14.31
N HIS A 120 28.25 21.72 14.26
CA HIS A 120 26.87 22.21 14.15
C HIS A 120 26.16 21.87 12.83
N VAL A 121 26.90 21.48 11.78
CA VAL A 121 26.32 21.09 10.48
C VAL A 121 25.93 19.61 10.46
N SER A 122 26.43 18.81 11.41
CA SER A 122 26.28 17.36 11.43
C SER A 122 25.07 16.85 12.24
N GLU A 123 24.47 17.71 13.08
CA GLU A 123 23.50 17.28 14.11
C GLU A 123 22.03 17.18 13.64
N THR A 124 21.70 17.49 12.38
CA THR A 124 20.31 17.40 11.90
C THR A 124 20.11 16.36 10.81
N ILE A 125 20.27 15.08 11.12
CA ILE A 125 19.57 14.01 10.39
C ILE A 125 19.17 12.92 11.40
N GLU A 126 18.07 13.13 12.13
CA GLU A 126 17.35 12.02 12.75
C GLU A 126 16.64 11.22 11.65
N ILE A 127 17.22 10.09 11.24
CA ILE A 127 16.56 9.12 10.36
C ILE A 127 15.60 8.31 11.25
N PRO A 128 14.28 8.29 10.98
CA PRO A 128 13.35 7.45 11.75
C PRO A 128 13.69 5.97 11.59
N ILE A 129 13.89 5.27 12.70
CA ILE A 129 14.15 3.82 12.74
C ILE A 129 12.82 3.10 12.49
N GLU A 130 12.67 2.44 11.34
CA GLU A 130 11.57 1.49 11.11
C GLU A 130 11.84 0.18 11.88
N ILE A 131 10.96 -0.15 12.82
CA ILE A 131 10.98 -1.42 13.56
C ILE A 131 10.40 -2.52 12.65
N PRO A 132 11.08 -3.67 12.46
CA PRO A 132 10.53 -4.76 11.67
C PRO A 132 9.48 -5.51 12.50
N MET A 133 8.22 -5.47 12.07
CA MET A 133 7.18 -6.33 12.65
C MET A 133 7.43 -7.78 12.26
N MET A 134 7.62 -8.63 13.28
CA MET A 134 7.72 -10.09 13.18
C MET A 134 6.43 -10.68 12.61
N VAL A 135 6.59 -11.58 11.64
CA VAL A 135 5.52 -12.42 11.10
C VAL A 135 5.27 -13.55 12.11
N MET A 136 4.06 -13.60 12.69
CA MET A 136 3.50 -14.81 13.31
C MET A 136 2.36 -15.33 12.44
#